data_AF-A0A534F7U5-F1
#
_entry.id   AF-A0A534F7U5-F1
#
_cell.length_a   1.000
_cell.length_b   1.000
_cell.length_c   1.000
_cell.angle_alpha   90.00
_cell.angle_beta   90.00
_cell.angle_gamma   90.00
#
_symmetry.space_group_name_H-M   'P 1'
#
loop_
_entity.id
_entity.type
_entity.pdbx_description
1 polymer ?
#
loop_
_entity_poly.entity_id
_entity_poly.type
_entity_poly.pdbx_seq_one_letter_code
_entity_poly.pdbx_strand_id
1 'polypeptide(L)'
;MGTISRRELIRIAAASAVTLPSAGTPATTTRVEAANRPRAPQFAVAEQVPEVFASLPFGSHELRGVLAERMRINVEKRLLRIDADACLSGFLRSNTPGSFDAAWAGEHAGKFLDAACNALRYREDERLRRITERVAQTLIACQEPDGYLGTYPAARRWTGWDVWVQKYSLIGLLSYYELTAEPAALRACRGMGDLLVRTFGEAPGQRDIIGAGEHLGMAATAVLEPMCRLYRFTADVRYLEFCRYLVRSYDQPHGPRIVRTLLETGSVYRVANGKAYEMLSNLNGLIDLYRLSADKTLLDAVLR
;
A
#
# COMPACT_ATOMS: atom_id res chain seq x y z
N MET A 1 27.68 3.87 -25.68
CA MET A 1 26.24 3.64 -25.50
C MET A 1 25.74 4.66 -24.49
N GLY A 2 25.01 5.68 -24.93
CA GLY A 2 24.60 6.81 -24.08
C GLY A 2 23.52 6.40 -23.08
N THR A 3 23.68 6.81 -21.82
CA THR A 3 22.73 6.61 -20.73
C THR A 3 21.50 7.49 -20.93
N ILE A 4 20.32 6.87 -21.11
CA ILE A 4 19.03 7.55 -21.18
C ILE A 4 18.75 8.22 -19.83
N SER A 5 18.47 9.51 -19.83
CA SER A 5 18.17 10.26 -18.60
C SER A 5 16.78 9.90 -18.05
N ARG A 6 16.59 10.06 -16.73
CA ARG A 6 15.28 9.84 -16.06
C ARG A 6 14.14 10.66 -16.69
N ARG A 7 14.45 11.84 -17.24
CA ARG A 7 13.48 12.69 -17.98
C ARG A 7 13.08 12.10 -19.33
N GLU A 8 14.00 11.43 -20.02
CA GLU A 8 13.73 10.77 -21.31
C GLU A 8 12.92 9.48 -21.11
N LEU A 9 13.22 8.70 -20.07
CA LEU A 9 12.40 7.54 -19.65
C LEU A 9 10.94 7.94 -19.38
N ILE A 10 10.71 9.06 -18.69
CA ILE A 10 9.36 9.59 -18.42
C ILE A 10 8.64 10.01 -19.71
N ARG A 11 9.35 10.62 -20.67
CA ARG A 11 8.77 11.00 -21.96
C ARG A 11 8.44 9.79 -22.84
N ILE A 12 9.28 8.77 -22.84
CA ILE A 12 9.07 7.53 -23.60
C ILE A 12 7.84 6.77 -23.07
N ALA A 13 7.68 6.72 -21.74
CA ALA A 13 6.48 6.14 -21.11
C ALA A 13 5.19 6.91 -21.46
N ALA A 14 5.27 8.24 -21.64
CA ALA A 14 4.13 9.07 -22.03
C ALA A 14 3.76 8.99 -23.52
N ALA A 15 4.71 8.64 -24.40
CA ALA A 15 4.52 8.64 -25.85
C ALA A 15 3.88 7.36 -26.43
N SER A 16 3.68 6.31 -25.62
CA SER A 16 3.06 5.06 -26.08
C SER A 16 1.52 5.07 -26.04
N ALA A 17 0.91 6.23 -25.81
CA ALA A 17 -0.54 6.39 -25.87
C ALA A 17 -1.01 6.53 -27.33
N VAL A 18 -1.51 5.43 -27.88
CA VAL A 18 -2.11 5.32 -29.22
C VAL A 18 -3.21 6.37 -29.42
N THR A 19 -3.19 7.01 -30.59
CA THR A 19 -4.16 7.98 -31.11
C THR A 19 -5.56 7.37 -31.28
N LEU A 20 -6.59 8.09 -30.82
CA LEU A 20 -8.02 7.71 -30.91
C LEU A 20 -8.69 8.26 -32.19
N PRO A 21 -9.66 7.54 -32.79
CA PRO A 21 -10.65 8.13 -33.69
C PRO A 21 -11.77 8.84 -32.90
N SER A 22 -12.42 9.80 -33.56
CA SER A 22 -13.46 10.69 -33.02
C SER A 22 -14.83 10.01 -32.83
N ALA A 23 -15.66 10.71 -32.05
CA ALA A 23 -16.90 10.27 -31.42
C ALA A 23 -18.01 9.74 -32.34
N GLY A 24 -18.73 8.72 -31.85
CA GLY A 24 -20.04 8.30 -32.36
C GLY A 24 -20.82 7.44 -31.35
N THR A 25 -22.03 7.94 -31.01
CA THR A 25 -23.27 7.23 -30.60
C THR A 25 -23.29 6.42 -29.28
N PRO A 26 -24.37 6.47 -28.45
CA PRO A 26 -24.35 5.89 -27.11
C PRO A 26 -24.41 4.37 -27.17
N ALA A 27 -23.37 3.72 -26.64
CA ALA A 27 -23.26 2.28 -26.60
C ALA A 27 -24.25 1.68 -25.57
N THR A 28 -25.11 0.81 -26.06
CA THR A 28 -25.83 -0.20 -25.30
C THR A 28 -24.85 -0.91 -24.35
N THR A 29 -25.16 -0.93 -23.05
CA THR A 29 -24.31 -1.55 -22.03
C THR A 29 -24.44 -3.07 -22.07
N THR A 30 -23.80 -3.69 -23.06
CA THR A 30 -23.52 -5.13 -23.04
C THR A 30 -22.53 -5.40 -21.90
N ARG A 31 -22.87 -6.39 -21.07
CA ARG A 31 -21.99 -6.94 -20.03
C ARG A 31 -20.71 -7.42 -20.72
N VAL A 32 -19.64 -6.64 -20.65
CA VAL A 32 -18.31 -7.12 -20.99
C VAL A 32 -18.03 -8.23 -19.97
N GLU A 33 -18.16 -9.48 -20.41
CA GLU A 33 -17.72 -10.62 -19.63
C GLU A 33 -16.28 -10.38 -19.17
N ALA A 34 -15.94 -10.91 -17.99
CA ALA A 34 -14.61 -10.84 -17.39
C ALA A 34 -13.48 -11.51 -18.21
N ALA A 35 -13.70 -11.76 -19.51
CA ALA A 35 -12.91 -12.56 -20.42
C ALA A 35 -11.50 -12.01 -20.73
N ASN A 36 -11.21 -10.75 -20.40
CA ASN A 36 -9.90 -10.13 -20.69
C ASN A 36 -9.10 -9.69 -19.44
N ARG A 37 -9.51 -10.09 -18.23
CA ARG A 37 -8.70 -9.80 -17.03
C ARG A 37 -7.61 -10.86 -16.86
N PRO A 38 -6.35 -10.46 -16.58
CA PRO A 38 -5.34 -11.42 -16.17
C PRO A 38 -5.81 -12.13 -14.90
N ARG A 39 -5.50 -13.42 -14.79
CA ARG A 39 -5.78 -14.18 -13.58
C ARG A 39 -5.04 -13.53 -12.41
N ALA A 40 -5.76 -13.28 -11.32
CA ALA A 40 -5.14 -12.73 -10.11
C ALA A 40 -3.96 -13.62 -9.68
N PRO A 41 -2.81 -13.03 -9.31
CA PRO A 41 -1.66 -13.79 -8.83
C PRO A 41 -2.05 -14.56 -7.57
N GLN A 42 -1.51 -15.77 -7.45
CA GLN A 42 -1.74 -16.61 -6.28
C GLN A 42 -0.72 -16.28 -5.20
N PHE A 43 -1.15 -16.35 -3.95
CA PHE A 43 -0.23 -16.33 -2.82
C PHE A 43 0.65 -17.60 -2.84
N ALA A 44 1.95 -17.41 -2.64
CA ALA A 44 2.92 -18.49 -2.45
C ALA A 44 2.82 -19.12 -1.05
N VAL A 45 2.29 -18.38 -0.07
CA VAL A 45 2.09 -18.86 1.31
C VAL A 45 0.62 -18.77 1.69
N ALA A 46 0.07 -19.89 2.13
CA ALA A 46 -1.26 -19.98 2.72
C ALA A 46 -1.25 -19.45 4.16
N GLU A 47 -2.40 -18.94 4.61
CA GLU A 47 -2.60 -18.61 6.02
C GLU A 47 -2.66 -19.90 6.85
N GLN A 48 -2.07 -19.86 8.06
CA GLN A 48 -2.17 -20.96 9.02
C GLN A 48 -3.55 -21.01 9.68
N VAL A 49 -4.17 -19.84 9.87
CA VAL A 49 -5.56 -19.73 10.35
C VAL A 49 -6.43 -19.32 9.16
N PRO A 50 -7.22 -20.24 8.59
CA PRO A 50 -8.04 -19.94 7.43
C PRO A 50 -9.22 -19.04 7.80
N GLU A 51 -9.66 -18.25 6.84
CA GLU A 51 -10.88 -17.46 6.94
C GLU A 51 -12.10 -18.41 6.98
N VAL A 52 -12.87 -18.36 8.08
CA VAL A 52 -14.07 -19.19 8.26
C VAL A 52 -15.26 -18.63 7.49
N PHE A 53 -15.27 -17.30 7.25
CA PHE A 53 -16.25 -16.62 6.43
C PHE A 53 -15.65 -16.26 5.07
N ALA A 54 -16.11 -16.93 4.01
CA ALA A 54 -15.82 -16.53 2.64
C ALA A 54 -16.94 -15.64 2.13
N SER A 55 -16.67 -14.34 1.94
CA SER A 55 -17.58 -13.46 1.23
C SER A 55 -17.74 -13.93 -0.22
N LEU A 56 -18.90 -13.68 -0.80
CA LEU A 56 -19.07 -13.85 -2.24
C LEU A 56 -18.11 -12.89 -2.99
N PRO A 57 -17.51 -13.31 -4.13
CA PRO A 57 -16.54 -12.49 -4.84
C PRO A 57 -17.16 -11.14 -5.23
N PHE A 58 -16.53 -10.03 -4.82
CA PHE A 58 -17.12 -8.69 -5.00
C PHE A 58 -17.54 -8.38 -6.45
N GLY A 59 -16.75 -8.81 -7.44
CA GLY A 59 -17.03 -8.63 -8.86
C GLY A 59 -18.08 -9.57 -9.46
N SER A 60 -18.61 -10.56 -8.70
CA SER A 60 -19.67 -11.46 -9.17
C SER A 60 -21.08 -10.99 -8.84
N HIS A 61 -21.24 -9.77 -8.32
CA HIS A 61 -22.53 -9.22 -7.92
C HIS A 61 -22.81 -7.86 -8.55
N GLU A 62 -24.08 -7.60 -8.80
CA GLU A 62 -24.57 -6.29 -9.21
C GLU A 62 -25.21 -5.60 -8.01
N LEU A 63 -24.56 -4.57 -7.50
CA LEU A 63 -25.12 -3.72 -6.46
C LEU A 63 -26.19 -2.80 -7.07
N ARG A 64 -27.26 -2.55 -6.30
CA ARG A 64 -28.35 -1.63 -6.68
C ARG A 64 -28.66 -0.64 -5.56
N GLY A 65 -29.45 0.38 -5.88
CA GLY A 65 -29.91 1.37 -4.92
C GLY A 65 -28.79 2.28 -4.40
N VAL A 66 -28.90 2.67 -3.12
CA VAL A 66 -28.02 3.69 -2.51
C VAL A 66 -26.54 3.28 -2.54
N LEU A 67 -26.21 2.01 -2.32
CA LEU A 67 -24.82 1.54 -2.32
C LEU A 67 -24.18 1.64 -3.71
N ALA A 68 -24.92 1.22 -4.75
CA ALA A 68 -24.48 1.35 -6.13
C ALA A 68 -24.23 2.81 -6.52
N GLU A 69 -25.13 3.71 -6.10
CA GLU A 69 -24.98 5.14 -6.35
C GLU A 69 -23.75 5.73 -5.64
N ARG A 70 -23.46 5.31 -4.39
CA ARG A 70 -22.26 5.76 -3.67
C ARG A 70 -20.97 5.30 -4.34
N MET A 71 -20.93 4.06 -4.84
CA MET A 71 -19.78 3.55 -5.61
C MET A 71 -19.61 4.30 -6.92
N ARG A 72 -20.71 4.54 -7.66
CA ARG A 72 -20.66 5.34 -8.89
C ARG A 72 -20.17 6.76 -8.63
N ILE A 73 -20.65 7.42 -7.58
CA ILE A 73 -20.19 8.75 -7.17
C ILE A 73 -18.70 8.72 -6.84
N ASN A 74 -18.22 7.71 -6.10
CA ASN A 74 -16.81 7.57 -5.78
C ASN A 74 -15.95 7.50 -7.06
N VAL A 75 -16.33 6.68 -8.04
CA VAL A 75 -15.61 6.60 -9.32
C VAL A 75 -15.68 7.92 -10.09
N GLU A 76 -16.89 8.41 -10.38
CA GLU A 76 -17.11 9.55 -11.29
C GLU A 76 -16.66 10.90 -10.73
N LYS A 77 -16.87 11.12 -9.43
CA LYS A 77 -16.64 12.42 -8.79
C LYS A 77 -15.34 12.48 -7.99
N ARG A 78 -14.76 11.35 -7.60
CA ARG A 78 -13.51 11.31 -6.82
C ARG A 78 -12.35 10.70 -7.60
N LEU A 79 -12.43 9.42 -7.97
CA LEU A 79 -11.29 8.71 -8.54
C LEU A 79 -10.92 9.23 -9.94
N LEU A 80 -11.90 9.49 -10.81
CA LEU A 80 -11.68 10.06 -12.14
C LEU A 80 -11.29 11.54 -12.13
N ARG A 81 -11.46 12.22 -10.99
CA ARG A 81 -11.19 13.66 -10.83
C ARG A 81 -10.00 13.93 -9.91
N ILE A 82 -9.27 12.87 -9.51
CA ILE A 82 -8.10 13.02 -8.66
C ILE A 82 -7.02 13.82 -9.40
N ASP A 83 -6.34 14.70 -8.69
CA ASP A 83 -5.12 15.32 -9.19
C ASP A 83 -3.96 14.32 -9.01
N ALA A 84 -3.76 13.48 -10.03
CA ALA A 84 -2.69 12.48 -10.03
C ALA A 84 -1.30 13.12 -10.00
N ASP A 85 -1.14 14.31 -10.60
CA ASP A 85 0.14 15.03 -10.59
C ASP A 85 0.49 15.54 -9.20
N ALA A 86 -0.50 16.07 -8.46
CA ALA A 86 -0.32 16.45 -7.06
C ALA A 86 0.09 15.24 -6.21
N CYS A 87 -0.57 14.09 -6.38
CA CYS A 87 -0.25 12.87 -5.64
C CYS A 87 1.17 12.35 -5.92
N LEU A 88 1.65 12.50 -7.16
CA LEU A 88 2.97 12.01 -7.60
C LEU A 88 4.10 13.04 -7.38
N SER A 89 3.76 14.30 -7.15
CA SER A 89 4.71 15.42 -7.14
C SER A 89 5.89 15.21 -6.17
N GLY A 90 5.62 14.70 -4.97
CA GLY A 90 6.64 14.40 -3.97
C GLY A 90 7.65 13.35 -4.42
N PHE A 91 7.21 12.31 -5.13
CA PHE A 91 8.09 11.25 -5.65
C PHE A 91 8.95 11.73 -6.82
N LEU A 92 8.42 12.65 -7.63
CA LEU A 92 9.11 13.22 -8.78
C LEU A 92 10.11 14.32 -8.40
N ARG A 93 9.93 14.93 -7.21
CA ARG A 93 10.67 16.14 -6.79
C ARG A 93 11.34 16.02 -5.43
N SER A 94 11.50 14.81 -4.89
CA SER A 94 12.04 14.55 -3.53
C SER A 94 13.41 15.19 -3.23
N ASN A 95 14.19 15.54 -4.26
CA ASN A 95 15.48 16.21 -4.13
C ASN A 95 15.45 17.72 -4.44
N THR A 96 14.26 18.33 -4.51
CA THR A 96 14.10 19.77 -4.79
C THR A 96 13.99 20.55 -3.47
N PRO A 97 14.63 21.73 -3.33
CA PRO A 97 14.45 22.58 -2.15
C PRO A 97 12.97 22.87 -1.85
N GLY A 98 12.56 22.78 -0.59
CA GLY A 98 11.18 23.01 -0.14
C GLY A 98 10.22 21.82 -0.27
N SER A 99 10.64 20.69 -0.86
CA SER A 99 9.80 19.49 -1.02
C SER A 99 9.43 18.79 0.30
N PHE A 100 10.21 19.03 1.36
CA PHE A 100 10.07 18.34 2.65
C PHE A 100 8.76 18.68 3.38
N ASP A 101 8.27 19.92 3.32
CA ASP A 101 7.10 20.38 4.08
C ASP A 101 5.80 19.68 3.65
N ALA A 102 5.77 19.14 2.43
CA ALA A 102 4.68 18.36 1.87
C ALA A 102 5.02 16.89 1.68
N ALA A 103 6.16 16.40 2.20
CA ALA A 103 6.61 15.03 1.94
C ALA A 103 5.59 13.98 2.44
N TRP A 104 4.88 14.25 3.53
CA TRP A 104 3.82 13.38 4.06
C TRP A 104 2.71 13.11 3.03
N ALA A 105 2.45 14.02 2.08
CA ALA A 105 1.42 13.87 1.05
C ALA A 105 1.69 12.70 0.07
N GLY A 106 2.89 12.10 0.11
CA GLY A 106 3.22 10.90 -0.65
C GLY A 106 2.29 9.72 -0.39
N GLU A 107 1.63 9.66 0.78
CA GLU A 107 0.65 8.62 1.08
C GLU A 107 -0.51 8.55 0.08
N HIS A 108 -0.85 9.68 -0.56
CA HIS A 108 -2.04 9.78 -1.41
C HIS A 108 -1.93 8.97 -2.69
N ALA A 109 -0.73 8.83 -3.26
CA ALA A 109 -0.54 8.03 -4.47
C ALA A 109 -0.88 6.55 -4.23
N GLY A 110 -0.38 5.99 -3.12
CA GLY A 110 -0.68 4.61 -2.71
C GLY A 110 -2.15 4.40 -2.35
N LYS A 111 -2.75 5.31 -1.57
CA LYS A 111 -4.18 5.27 -1.22
C LYS A 111 -5.09 5.34 -2.45
N PHE A 112 -4.77 6.24 -3.39
CA PHE A 112 -5.48 6.32 -4.67
C PHE A 112 -5.36 5.00 -5.43
N LEU A 113 -4.15 4.45 -5.53
CA LEU A 113 -3.90 3.25 -6.30
C LEU A 113 -4.68 2.05 -5.74
N ASP A 114 -4.70 1.88 -4.42
CA ASP A 114 -5.50 0.85 -3.75
C ASP A 114 -7.01 1.01 -4.00
N ALA A 115 -7.53 2.23 -3.79
CA ALA A 115 -8.95 2.54 -4.01
C ALA A 115 -9.37 2.34 -5.48
N ALA A 116 -8.53 2.77 -6.42
CA ALA A 116 -8.78 2.61 -7.85
C ALA A 116 -8.73 1.14 -8.27
N CYS A 117 -7.77 0.36 -7.75
CA CYS A 117 -7.72 -1.07 -8.01
C CYS A 117 -8.97 -1.78 -7.48
N ASN A 118 -9.46 -1.41 -6.28
CA ASN A 118 -10.68 -1.97 -5.74
C ASN A 118 -11.92 -1.64 -6.61
N ALA A 119 -12.03 -0.40 -7.08
CA ALA A 119 -13.09 0.01 -8.00
C ALA A 119 -13.02 -0.74 -9.34
N LEU A 120 -11.82 -0.89 -9.91
CA LEU A 120 -11.61 -1.65 -11.15
C LEU A 120 -11.91 -3.14 -10.98
N ARG A 121 -11.57 -3.75 -9.83
CA ARG A 121 -11.96 -5.15 -9.53
C ARG A 121 -13.48 -5.34 -9.58
N TYR A 122 -14.25 -4.39 -9.10
CA TYR A 122 -15.71 -4.43 -9.18
C TYR A 122 -16.21 -4.28 -10.61
N ARG A 123 -15.79 -3.21 -11.30
CA ARG A 123 -16.24 -2.91 -12.66
C ARG A 123 -15.12 -2.23 -13.43
N GLU A 124 -14.80 -2.76 -14.62
CA GLU A 124 -13.86 -2.11 -15.53
C GLU A 124 -14.34 -0.71 -15.90
N ASP A 125 -13.41 0.24 -15.87
CA ASP A 125 -13.56 1.58 -16.43
C ASP A 125 -12.21 1.97 -17.06
N GLU A 126 -12.16 2.06 -18.38
CA GLU A 126 -10.92 2.35 -19.11
C GLU A 126 -10.31 3.70 -18.76
N ARG A 127 -11.14 4.69 -18.40
CA ARG A 127 -10.66 6.02 -17.99
C ARG A 127 -9.92 5.91 -16.67
N LEU A 128 -10.49 5.20 -15.71
CA LEU A 128 -9.86 4.97 -14.41
C LEU A 128 -8.61 4.12 -14.57
N ARG A 129 -8.67 3.05 -15.36
CA ARG A 129 -7.54 2.16 -15.66
C ARG A 129 -6.32 2.92 -16.15
N ARG A 130 -6.48 3.84 -17.10
CA ARG A 130 -5.36 4.68 -17.59
C ARG A 130 -4.71 5.52 -16.49
N ILE A 131 -5.50 6.08 -15.56
CA ILE A 131 -4.97 6.86 -14.43
C ILE A 131 -4.23 5.93 -13.45
N THR A 132 -4.84 4.79 -13.12
CA THR A 132 -4.25 3.75 -12.25
C THR A 132 -2.91 3.27 -12.78
N GLU A 133 -2.83 2.89 -14.06
CA GLU A 133 -1.61 2.44 -14.72
C GLU A 133 -0.54 3.53 -14.72
N ARG A 134 -0.89 4.78 -15.08
CA ARG A 134 0.04 5.91 -15.02
C ARG A 134 0.62 6.11 -13.62
N VAL A 135 -0.21 6.09 -12.58
CA VAL A 135 0.25 6.27 -11.19
C VAL A 135 1.18 5.13 -10.78
N ALA A 136 0.78 3.87 -11.04
CA ALA A 136 1.60 2.71 -10.72
C ALA A 136 2.97 2.73 -11.43
N GLN A 137 2.98 2.97 -12.74
CA GLN A 137 4.21 3.02 -13.53
C GLN A 137 5.12 4.18 -13.11
N THR A 138 4.54 5.34 -12.76
CA THR A 138 5.33 6.47 -12.25
C THR A 138 5.96 6.14 -10.90
N LEU A 139 5.21 5.52 -9.97
CA LEU A 139 5.77 5.07 -8.69
C LEU A 139 6.91 4.06 -8.89
N ILE A 140 6.71 3.04 -9.72
CA ILE A 140 7.74 2.04 -10.04
C ILE A 140 9.01 2.73 -10.61
N ALA A 141 8.83 3.66 -11.56
CA ALA A 141 9.95 4.40 -12.16
C ALA A 141 10.63 5.40 -11.21
N CYS A 142 9.99 5.75 -10.10
CA CYS A 142 10.56 6.61 -9.06
C CYS A 142 11.36 5.84 -8.00
N GLN A 143 11.29 4.51 -7.97
CA GLN A 143 12.05 3.72 -7.01
C GLN A 143 13.56 3.92 -7.22
N GLU A 144 14.27 4.15 -6.13
CA GLU A 144 15.71 4.30 -6.13
C GLU A 144 16.46 2.96 -6.14
N PRO A 145 17.74 2.93 -6.54
CA PRO A 145 18.51 1.68 -6.69
C PRO A 145 18.59 0.81 -5.43
N ASP A 146 18.48 1.40 -4.24
CA ASP A 146 18.52 0.69 -2.96
C ASP A 146 17.17 0.09 -2.53
N GLY A 147 16.12 0.34 -3.32
CA GLY A 147 14.74 -0.06 -3.07
C GLY A 147 13.85 1.04 -2.50
N TYR A 148 14.39 2.23 -2.19
CA TYR A 148 13.63 3.30 -1.57
C TYR A 148 12.56 3.86 -2.52
N LEU A 149 11.31 3.92 -2.04
CA LEU A 149 10.20 4.53 -2.75
C LEU A 149 9.36 5.38 -1.79
N GLY A 150 9.90 6.54 -1.46
CA GLY A 150 9.24 7.56 -0.66
C GLY A 150 9.46 8.95 -1.24
N THR A 151 9.06 9.95 -0.47
CA THR A 151 9.09 11.38 -0.85
C THR A 151 10.16 12.15 -0.08
N TYR A 152 10.85 11.51 0.87
CA TYR A 152 11.85 12.17 1.70
C TYR A 152 13.21 12.17 1.00
N PRO A 153 13.97 13.28 1.07
CA PRO A 153 15.35 13.30 0.59
C PRO A 153 16.21 12.37 1.44
N ALA A 154 17.31 11.85 0.86
CA ALA A 154 18.19 10.86 1.50
C ALA A 154 18.61 11.24 2.93
N ALA A 155 18.95 12.51 3.17
CA ALA A 155 19.38 13.02 4.48
C ALA A 155 18.27 13.06 5.55
N ARG A 156 17.00 12.90 5.16
CA ARG A 156 15.83 12.97 6.05
C ARG A 156 15.01 11.69 6.07
N ARG A 157 15.43 10.64 5.35
CA ARG A 157 14.77 9.34 5.39
C ARG A 157 14.65 8.81 6.81
N TRP A 158 13.64 7.96 7.00
CA TRP A 158 13.37 7.27 8.27
C TRP A 158 12.98 8.24 9.40
N THR A 159 12.32 9.34 9.06
CA THR A 159 11.79 10.33 10.01
C THR A 159 10.34 10.67 9.69
N GLY A 160 9.59 11.11 10.70
CA GLY A 160 8.21 11.56 10.55
C GLY A 160 7.31 10.52 9.89
N TRP A 161 6.84 10.83 8.68
CA TRP A 161 5.89 10.01 7.91
C TRP A 161 6.54 9.16 6.83
N ASP A 162 7.87 9.04 6.77
CA ASP A 162 8.55 8.39 5.64
C ASP A 162 8.19 6.90 5.50
N VAL A 163 8.25 6.14 6.60
CA VAL A 163 7.84 4.72 6.60
C VAL A 163 6.34 4.58 6.30
N TRP A 164 5.53 5.55 6.73
CA TRP A 164 4.10 5.59 6.47
C TRP A 164 3.78 5.83 4.99
N VAL A 165 4.53 6.70 4.31
CA VAL A 165 4.45 6.88 2.85
C VAL A 165 4.83 5.57 2.15
N GLN A 166 5.92 4.92 2.56
CA GLN A 166 6.35 3.64 1.99
C GLN A 166 5.31 2.54 2.20
N LYS A 167 4.66 2.48 3.38
CA LYS A 167 3.54 1.58 3.63
C LYS A 167 2.43 1.76 2.60
N TYR A 168 1.99 2.99 2.32
CA TYR A 168 0.92 3.19 1.33
C TYR A 168 1.36 2.88 -0.10
N SER A 169 2.60 3.21 -0.46
CA SER A 169 3.17 2.80 -1.75
C SER A 169 3.18 1.27 -1.89
N LEU A 170 3.55 0.53 -0.83
CA LEU A 170 3.45 -0.93 -0.80
C LEU A 170 2.00 -1.42 -0.98
N ILE A 171 1.04 -0.90 -0.21
CA ILE A 171 -0.38 -1.28 -0.30
C ILE A 171 -0.90 -1.06 -1.73
N GLY A 172 -0.67 0.13 -2.28
CA GLY A 172 -1.12 0.48 -3.62
C GLY A 172 -0.51 -0.41 -4.71
N LEU A 173 0.81 -0.61 -4.68
CA LEU A 173 1.49 -1.43 -5.69
C LEU A 173 1.16 -2.92 -5.57
N LEU A 174 0.97 -3.45 -4.36
CA LEU A 174 0.47 -4.82 -4.18
C LEU A 174 -0.96 -4.97 -4.70
N SER A 175 -1.83 -3.99 -4.45
CA SER A 175 -3.18 -3.98 -5.02
C SER A 175 -3.17 -3.92 -6.55
N TYR A 176 -2.25 -3.16 -7.14
CA TYR A 176 -2.05 -3.10 -8.58
C TYR A 176 -1.50 -4.41 -9.15
N TYR A 177 -0.53 -5.02 -8.47
CA TYR A 177 -0.02 -6.35 -8.83
C TYR A 177 -1.15 -7.40 -8.83
N GLU A 178 -2.02 -7.38 -7.83
CA GLU A 178 -3.16 -8.31 -7.78
C GLU A 178 -4.17 -8.11 -8.91
N LEU A 179 -4.40 -6.85 -9.32
CA LEU A 179 -5.33 -6.54 -10.40
C LEU A 179 -4.75 -6.90 -11.78
N THR A 180 -3.43 -6.77 -11.96
CA THR A 180 -2.80 -6.78 -13.30
C THR A 180 -1.83 -7.92 -13.54
N ALA A 181 -1.39 -8.60 -12.48
CA ALA A 181 -0.26 -9.52 -12.46
C ALA A 181 1.06 -8.92 -12.99
N GLU A 182 1.20 -7.59 -13.03
CA GLU A 182 2.38 -6.88 -13.56
C GLU A 182 3.64 -7.18 -12.72
N PRO A 183 4.62 -7.94 -13.23
CA PRO A 183 5.77 -8.37 -12.43
C PRO A 183 6.64 -7.21 -11.93
N ALA A 184 6.66 -6.07 -12.64
CA ALA A 184 7.39 -4.89 -12.20
C ALA A 184 6.86 -4.33 -10.87
N ALA A 185 5.56 -4.42 -10.62
CA ALA A 185 4.95 -3.96 -9.38
C ALA A 185 5.41 -4.81 -8.18
N LEU A 186 5.37 -6.14 -8.30
CA LEU A 186 5.86 -7.02 -7.23
C LEU A 186 7.37 -6.85 -7.00
N ARG A 187 8.17 -6.67 -8.05
CA ARG A 187 9.61 -6.36 -7.91
C ARG A 187 9.84 -5.07 -7.14
N ALA A 188 9.07 -4.02 -7.43
CA ALA A 188 9.16 -2.76 -6.70
C ALA A 188 8.80 -2.95 -5.21
N CYS A 189 7.72 -3.68 -4.91
CA CYS A 189 7.36 -4.01 -3.53
C CYS A 189 8.46 -4.79 -2.80
N ARG A 190 9.11 -5.75 -3.47
CA ARG A 190 10.26 -6.48 -2.90
C ARG A 190 11.43 -5.56 -2.60
N GLY A 191 11.76 -4.63 -3.50
CA GLY A 191 12.81 -3.63 -3.26
C GLY A 191 12.56 -2.81 -1.98
N MET A 192 11.32 -2.35 -1.78
CA MET A 192 10.92 -1.64 -0.56
C MET A 192 10.99 -2.54 0.68
N GLY A 193 10.44 -3.75 0.59
CA GLY A 193 10.47 -4.72 1.69
C GLY A 193 11.89 -5.09 2.10
N ASP A 194 12.77 -5.38 1.14
CA ASP A 194 14.18 -5.66 1.37
C ASP A 194 14.89 -4.48 2.04
N LEU A 195 14.58 -3.24 1.62
CA LEU A 195 15.14 -2.05 2.26
C LEU A 195 14.66 -1.91 3.70
N LEU A 196 13.37 -2.09 3.98
CA LEU A 196 12.82 -2.02 5.34
C LEU A 196 13.47 -3.06 6.26
N VAL A 197 13.57 -4.31 5.81
CA VAL A 197 14.20 -5.40 6.56
C VAL A 197 15.68 -5.13 6.83
N ARG A 198 16.43 -4.59 5.87
CA ARG A 198 17.84 -4.20 6.11
C ARG A 198 17.95 -3.01 7.06
N THR A 199 17.02 -2.06 6.98
CA THR A 199 17.11 -0.79 7.71
C THR A 199 16.74 -0.93 9.19
N PHE A 200 15.70 -1.70 9.50
CA PHE A 200 15.13 -1.76 10.84
C PHE A 200 15.21 -3.17 11.42
N GLY A 201 15.55 -3.27 12.71
CA GLY A 201 15.72 -4.55 13.37
C GLY A 201 16.60 -4.44 14.62
N GLU A 202 17.02 -5.60 15.11
CA GLU A 202 17.79 -5.74 16.35
C GLU A 202 19.29 -6.01 16.07
N ALA A 203 19.67 -6.23 14.81
CA ALA A 203 21.06 -6.53 14.45
C ALA A 203 21.94 -5.27 14.47
N PRO A 204 23.27 -5.40 14.71
CA PRO A 204 24.19 -4.29 14.66
C PRO A 204 24.09 -3.49 13.36
N GLY A 205 23.96 -2.17 13.48
CA GLY A 205 23.81 -1.24 12.34
C GLY A 205 22.38 -1.02 11.85
N GLN A 206 21.40 -1.79 12.36
CA GLN A 206 19.98 -1.52 12.12
C GLN A 206 19.45 -0.42 13.05
N ARG A 207 18.36 0.23 12.62
CA ARG A 207 17.70 1.31 13.33
C ARG A 207 16.50 0.78 14.13
N ASP A 208 16.18 1.48 15.21
CA ASP A 208 14.90 1.33 15.89
C ASP A 208 13.79 1.97 15.04
N ILE A 209 12.74 1.19 14.75
CA ILE A 209 11.58 1.66 13.99
C ILE A 209 10.65 2.56 14.80
N ILE A 210 10.64 2.46 16.14
CA ILE A 210 9.79 3.30 17.00
C ILE A 210 10.14 4.78 16.83
N GLY A 211 11.44 5.09 16.77
CA GLY A 211 11.93 6.45 16.51
C GLY A 211 11.74 6.93 15.07
N ALA A 212 11.34 6.06 14.14
CA ALA A 212 11.21 6.38 12.71
C ALA A 212 9.78 6.77 12.28
N GLY A 213 8.86 6.94 13.24
CA GLY A 213 7.46 7.20 12.96
C GLY A 213 6.76 8.09 13.99
N GLU A 214 5.75 8.81 13.51
CA GLU A 214 4.84 9.58 14.35
C GLU A 214 4.00 8.69 15.29
N HIS A 215 3.39 9.35 16.28
CA HIS A 215 2.49 8.73 17.25
C HIS A 215 3.12 7.56 18.00
N LEU A 216 4.30 7.80 18.58
CA LEU A 216 5.08 6.80 19.32
C LEU A 216 5.39 5.59 18.43
N GLY A 217 5.78 5.82 17.17
CA GLY A 217 6.11 4.74 16.24
C GLY A 217 4.92 4.00 15.63
N MET A 218 3.67 4.29 16.01
CA MET A 218 2.49 3.64 15.39
C MET A 218 2.45 3.88 13.88
N ALA A 219 2.83 5.06 13.39
CA ALA A 219 2.85 5.33 11.96
C ALA A 219 3.88 4.45 11.22
N ALA A 220 5.09 4.26 11.75
CA ALA A 220 6.10 3.45 11.09
C ALA A 220 5.78 1.95 11.15
N THR A 221 5.35 1.47 12.31
CA THR A 221 5.05 0.05 12.54
C THR A 221 3.78 -0.45 11.82
N ALA A 222 2.89 0.45 11.40
CA ALA A 222 1.73 0.14 10.57
C ALA A 222 2.08 -0.44 9.18
N VAL A 223 3.37 -0.44 8.78
CA VAL A 223 3.85 -1.18 7.61
C VAL A 223 3.69 -2.71 7.75
N LEU A 224 3.31 -3.19 8.93
CA LEU A 224 3.01 -4.59 9.24
C LEU A 224 2.03 -5.24 8.24
N GLU A 225 0.90 -4.58 7.93
CA GLU A 225 -0.12 -5.07 6.99
C GLU A 225 0.47 -5.38 5.60
N PRO A 226 1.06 -4.41 4.86
CA PRO A 226 1.61 -4.70 3.55
C PRO A 226 2.82 -5.65 3.59
N MET A 227 3.58 -5.73 4.69
CA MET A 227 4.69 -6.68 4.81
C MET A 227 4.20 -8.12 5.00
N CYS A 228 3.10 -8.34 5.74
CA CYS A 228 2.44 -9.64 5.80
C CYS A 228 1.96 -10.07 4.42
N ARG A 229 1.31 -9.16 3.67
CA ARG A 229 0.85 -9.41 2.31
C ARG A 229 2.00 -9.68 1.34
N LEU A 230 3.11 -8.93 1.44
CA LEU A 230 4.30 -9.15 0.63
C LEU A 230 4.92 -10.53 0.90
N TYR A 231 5.04 -10.93 2.17
CA TYR A 231 5.48 -12.29 2.55
C TYR A 231 4.63 -13.36 1.86
N ARG A 232 3.31 -13.19 1.85
CA ARG A 232 2.42 -14.16 1.19
C ARG A 232 2.68 -14.31 -0.30
N PHE A 233 3.05 -13.25 -1.01
CA PHE A 233 3.37 -13.32 -2.43
C PHE A 233 4.76 -13.88 -2.72
N THR A 234 5.73 -13.70 -1.82
CA THR A 234 7.13 -14.01 -2.10
C THR A 234 7.66 -15.26 -1.41
N ALA A 235 6.97 -15.72 -0.36
CA ALA A 235 7.44 -16.73 0.58
C ALA A 235 8.80 -16.41 1.24
N ASP A 236 9.24 -15.14 1.17
CA ASP A 236 10.51 -14.73 1.75
C ASP A 236 10.39 -14.57 3.27
N VAL A 237 10.87 -15.58 4.00
CA VAL A 237 10.75 -15.65 5.47
C VAL A 237 11.30 -14.43 6.19
N ARG A 238 12.24 -13.68 5.58
CA ARG A 238 12.78 -12.44 6.15
C ARG A 238 11.68 -11.40 6.37
N TYR A 239 10.65 -11.37 5.51
CA TYR A 239 9.51 -10.48 5.68
C TYR A 239 8.60 -10.90 6.83
N LEU A 240 8.39 -12.20 7.05
CA LEU A 240 7.63 -12.69 8.22
C LEU A 240 8.38 -12.39 9.53
N GLU A 241 9.68 -12.62 9.57
CA GLU A 241 10.50 -12.29 10.74
C GLU A 241 10.50 -10.78 11.03
N PHE A 242 10.51 -9.96 9.99
CA PHE A 242 10.35 -8.52 10.14
C PHE A 242 8.97 -8.17 10.73
N CYS A 243 7.89 -8.79 10.27
CA CYS A 243 6.56 -8.58 10.85
C CYS A 243 6.52 -8.94 12.35
N ARG A 244 7.17 -10.04 12.75
CA ARG A 244 7.32 -10.41 14.17
C ARG A 244 8.13 -9.38 14.95
N TYR A 245 9.21 -8.86 14.36
CA TYR A 245 10.01 -7.78 14.95
C TYR A 245 9.16 -6.52 15.16
N LEU A 246 8.32 -6.11 14.20
CA LEU A 246 7.45 -4.95 14.35
C LEU A 246 6.57 -5.06 15.59
N VAL A 247 5.97 -6.23 15.83
CA VAL A 247 5.14 -6.44 17.03
C VAL A 247 5.96 -6.41 18.31
N ARG A 248 7.14 -7.06 18.34
CA ARG A 248 8.06 -6.96 19.50
C ARG A 248 8.50 -5.51 19.75
N SER A 249 8.69 -4.73 18.69
CA SER A 249 9.11 -3.34 18.80
C SER A 249 8.09 -2.48 19.55
N TYR A 250 6.82 -2.89 19.61
CA TYR A 250 5.80 -2.16 20.36
C TYR A 250 6.14 -1.94 21.83
N ASP A 251 6.88 -2.87 22.44
CA ASP A 251 7.25 -2.85 23.85
C ASP A 251 8.65 -2.27 24.12
N GLN A 252 9.36 -1.79 23.08
CA GLN A 252 10.61 -1.05 23.25
C GLN A 252 10.39 0.26 24.03
N PRO A 253 11.45 0.87 24.60
CA PRO A 253 11.35 2.17 25.26
C PRO A 253 10.65 3.19 24.36
N HIS A 254 9.66 3.90 24.91
CA HIS A 254 8.82 4.87 24.18
C HIS A 254 7.95 4.28 23.05
N GLY A 255 7.88 2.96 22.93
CA GLY A 255 6.98 2.26 22.01
C GLY A 255 5.50 2.39 22.39
N PRO A 256 4.60 2.07 21.45
CA PRO A 256 3.16 2.28 21.58
C PRO A 256 2.46 1.26 22.49
N ARG A 257 3.12 0.14 22.83
CA ARG A 257 2.61 -0.93 23.72
C ARG A 257 1.22 -1.44 23.35
N ILE A 258 0.93 -1.54 22.04
CA ILE A 258 -0.43 -1.80 21.51
C ILE A 258 -1.03 -3.07 22.08
N VAL A 259 -0.40 -4.22 21.82
CA VAL A 259 -0.89 -5.55 22.22
C VAL A 259 -1.04 -5.63 23.74
N ARG A 260 0.01 -5.26 24.47
CA ARG A 260 0.03 -5.29 25.93
C ARG A 260 -1.08 -4.43 26.54
N THR A 261 -1.24 -3.19 26.08
CA THR A 261 -2.23 -2.27 26.64
C THR A 261 -3.65 -2.74 26.39
N LEU A 262 -3.95 -3.27 25.20
CA LEU A 262 -5.27 -3.83 24.90
C LEU A 262 -5.59 -5.04 25.77
N LEU A 263 -4.63 -5.94 25.97
CA LEU A 263 -4.81 -7.11 26.83
C LEU A 263 -4.97 -6.75 28.32
N GLU A 264 -4.18 -5.79 28.80
CA GLU A 264 -4.22 -5.37 30.22
C GLU A 264 -5.45 -4.53 30.55
N THR A 265 -5.93 -3.70 29.61
CA THR A 265 -6.90 -2.64 29.93
C THR A 265 -8.23 -2.74 29.17
N GLY A 266 -8.27 -3.46 28.06
CA GLY A 266 -9.44 -3.50 27.18
C GLY A 266 -9.87 -2.14 26.63
N SER A 267 -8.94 -1.19 26.49
CA SER A 267 -9.28 0.17 26.10
C SER A 267 -8.33 0.75 25.07
N VAL A 268 -8.86 0.96 23.86
CA VAL A 268 -8.17 1.71 22.79
C VAL A 268 -7.79 3.12 23.21
N TYR A 269 -8.50 3.75 24.15
CA TYR A 269 -8.15 5.09 24.65
C TYR A 269 -6.84 5.14 25.41
N ARG A 270 -6.35 3.99 25.90
CA ARG A 270 -5.12 3.90 26.70
C ARG A 270 -3.91 3.49 25.87
N VAL A 271 -4.11 3.06 24.62
CA VAL A 271 -3.03 2.64 23.72
C VAL A 271 -2.25 3.86 23.23
N ALA A 272 -0.93 3.83 23.39
CA ALA A 272 -0.01 4.88 22.98
C ALA A 272 -0.50 6.29 23.40
N ASN A 273 -0.74 7.18 22.44
CA ASN A 273 -1.30 8.52 22.66
C ASN A 273 -2.78 8.64 22.24
N GLY A 274 -3.51 7.52 22.17
CA GLY A 274 -4.95 7.49 21.85
C GLY A 274 -5.28 7.83 20.40
N LYS A 275 -4.28 7.93 19.51
CA LYS A 275 -4.51 8.26 18.11
C LYS A 275 -5.11 7.05 17.36
N ALA A 276 -6.40 7.17 17.03
CA ALA A 276 -7.19 6.05 16.51
C ALA A 276 -6.75 5.52 15.13
N TYR A 277 -6.33 6.37 14.20
CA TYR A 277 -6.10 5.92 12.81
C TYR A 277 -4.88 5.02 12.68
N GLU A 278 -3.73 5.46 13.19
CA GLU A 278 -2.49 4.71 13.19
C GLU A 278 -2.61 3.44 14.04
N MET A 279 -3.36 3.50 15.15
CA MET A 279 -3.68 2.33 15.96
C MET A 279 -4.48 1.30 15.17
N LEU A 280 -5.62 1.68 14.58
CA LEU A 280 -6.43 0.76 13.76
C LEU A 280 -5.63 0.16 12.61
N SER A 281 -4.73 0.94 12.01
CA SER A 281 -3.86 0.42 10.96
C SER A 281 -2.85 -0.63 11.46
N ASN A 282 -2.38 -0.52 12.70
CA ASN A 282 -1.57 -1.59 13.30
C ASN A 282 -2.43 -2.82 13.61
N LEU A 283 -3.68 -2.62 14.06
CA LEU A 283 -4.60 -3.74 14.33
C LEU A 283 -4.90 -4.56 13.07
N ASN A 284 -5.04 -3.93 11.89
CA ASN A 284 -5.14 -4.66 10.62
C ASN A 284 -3.93 -5.59 10.42
N GLY A 285 -2.72 -5.07 10.59
CA GLY A 285 -1.50 -5.87 10.48
C GLY A 285 -1.39 -6.97 11.55
N LEU A 286 -1.92 -6.75 12.76
CA LEU A 286 -1.97 -7.78 13.80
C LEU A 286 -2.87 -8.95 13.40
N ILE A 287 -4.02 -8.68 12.78
CA ILE A 287 -4.90 -9.73 12.27
C ILE A 287 -4.20 -10.50 11.14
N ASP A 288 -3.55 -9.81 10.21
CA ASP A 288 -2.81 -10.46 9.13
C ASP A 288 -1.68 -11.35 9.67
N LEU A 289 -0.92 -10.86 10.65
CA LEU A 289 0.15 -11.64 11.27
C LEU A 289 -0.39 -12.81 12.09
N TYR A 290 -1.53 -12.65 12.76
CA TYR A 290 -2.23 -13.76 13.42
C TYR A 290 -2.56 -14.87 12.43
N ARG A 291 -3.13 -14.53 11.27
CA ARG A 291 -3.45 -15.52 10.23
C ARG A 291 -2.22 -16.26 9.71
N LEU A 292 -1.07 -15.60 9.68
CA LEU A 292 0.20 -16.18 9.22
C LEU A 292 0.97 -16.95 10.29
N SER A 293 0.75 -16.67 11.58
CA SER A 293 1.55 -17.21 12.68
C SER A 293 0.78 -18.08 13.67
N ALA A 294 -0.56 -18.04 13.62
CA ALA A 294 -1.48 -18.62 14.60
C ALA A 294 -1.27 -18.14 16.05
N ASP A 295 -0.54 -17.03 16.26
CA ASP A 295 -0.35 -16.44 17.59
C ASP A 295 -1.64 -15.76 18.08
N LYS A 296 -2.40 -16.50 18.90
CA LYS A 296 -3.68 -16.04 19.44
C LYS A 296 -3.57 -14.77 20.27
N THR A 297 -2.41 -14.44 20.83
CA THR A 297 -2.20 -13.21 21.59
C THR A 297 -2.56 -11.98 20.76
N LEU A 298 -2.27 -12.02 19.46
CA LEU A 298 -2.56 -10.92 18.53
C LEU A 298 -4.06 -10.78 18.28
N LEU A 299 -4.77 -11.89 18.08
CA LEU A 299 -6.23 -11.89 17.92
C LEU A 299 -6.93 -11.45 19.20
N ASP A 300 -6.51 -12.00 20.35
CA ASP A 300 -7.08 -11.69 21.65
C ASP A 300 -6.93 -10.20 21.96
N ALA A 301 -5.80 -9.58 21.60
CA ALA A 301 -5.62 -8.14 21.78
C ALA A 301 -6.57 -7.30 20.91
N VAL A 302 -6.76 -7.69 19.65
CA VAL A 302 -7.62 -6.95 18.69
C VAL A 302 -9.12 -7.05 19.05
N LEU A 303 -9.54 -8.11 19.75
CA LEU A 303 -10.93 -8.32 20.17
C LEU A 303 -11.32 -7.61 21.48
N ARG A 304 -10.38 -6.94 22.16
CA ARG A 304 -10.60 -6.24 23.43
C ARG A 304 -11.09 -4.82 23.22
#